data_AF-A0AA47MR29-F1
#
_entry.id   AF-A0AA47MR29-F1
#
_cell.length_a   1.000
_cell.length_b   1.000
_cell.length_c   1.000
_cell.angle_alpha   90.00
_cell.angle_beta   90.00
_cell.angle_gamma   90.00
#
_symmetry.space_group_name_H-M   'P 1'
#
loop_
_entity.id
_entity.type
_entity.pdbx_description
1 polymer ?
#
loop_
_entity_poly.entity_id
_entity_poly.type
_entity_poly.pdbx_seq_one_letter_code
_entity_poly.pdbx_strand_id
1 'polypeptide(L)'
;MPYVKGLNILNDCEENQKLVQKLPDWAASQWNRKVTQVMRDDQEFPSFQEFVFFIVTETEIACNPITSFHALHSSEANSSRPLKEKKCKSSVYHTQTVTETETQGQLKTGLKPSQDSKHQLHRCPEFKGKALEERRKYVKEKRLCYGCLKTGHNAKDCRNRHSCDKCKARHPTLLHDDTYTKAKPTSVSNQSTTEETATTLALCDN
;
A
#
# COMPACT_ATOMS: atom_id res chain seq x y z
N MET A 1 35.31 5.53 18.11
CA MET A 1 34.97 6.23 16.86
C MET A 1 35.87 7.45 16.72
N PRO A 2 36.50 7.70 15.58
CA PRO A 2 37.35 8.88 15.40
C PRO A 2 36.53 10.17 15.47
N TYR A 3 37.02 11.15 16.25
CA TYR A 3 36.38 12.45 16.42
C TYR A 3 36.65 13.33 15.19
N VAL A 4 35.62 13.55 14.37
CA VAL A 4 35.71 14.41 13.18
C VAL A 4 35.20 15.79 13.57
N LYS A 5 36.12 16.76 13.71
CA LYS A 5 35.80 18.15 14.12
C LYS A 5 34.72 18.83 13.28
N GLY A 6 34.61 18.45 12.00
CA GLY A 6 33.59 18.98 11.09
C GLY A 6 32.14 18.59 11.44
N LEU A 7 31.92 17.49 12.18
CA LEU A 7 30.56 17.07 12.55
C LEU A 7 29.94 17.93 13.67
N ASN A 8 30.73 18.75 14.39
CA ASN A 8 30.19 19.67 15.39
C ASN A 8 29.20 20.67 14.80
N ILE A 9 29.27 20.93 13.49
CA ILE A 9 28.31 21.81 12.81
C ILE A 9 26.87 21.28 12.91
N LEU A 10 26.68 19.98 13.11
CA LEU A 10 25.35 19.35 13.26
C LEU A 10 24.76 19.50 14.66
N ASN A 11 25.53 20.04 15.62
CA ASN A 11 25.01 20.47 16.93
C ASN A 11 24.23 21.79 16.82
N ASP A 12 24.41 22.54 15.73
CA ASP A 12 23.66 23.77 15.49
C ASP A 12 22.20 23.44 15.13
N CYS A 13 21.26 24.25 15.62
CA CYS A 13 19.84 24.00 15.45
C CYS A 13 19.39 24.11 13.98
N GLU A 14 19.98 24.97 13.16
CA GLU A 14 19.64 25.14 11.75
C GLU A 14 20.14 23.96 10.91
N GLU A 15 21.37 23.50 11.17
CA GLU A 15 21.90 22.31 10.49
C GLU A 15 21.19 21.03 10.93
N ASN A 16 20.87 20.89 12.22
CA ASN A 16 20.07 19.77 12.72
C ASN A 16 18.66 19.77 12.09
N GLN A 17 18.04 20.94 11.92
CA GLN A 17 16.72 21.06 11.27
C GLN A 17 16.72 20.44 9.86
N LYS A 18 17.80 20.60 9.08
CA LYS A 18 17.92 19.99 7.75
C LYS A 18 17.89 18.46 7.79
N LEU A 19 18.41 17.86 8.87
CA LEU A 19 18.35 16.42 9.10
C LEU A 19 16.93 16.00 9.52
N VAL A 20 16.30 16.75 10.42
CA VAL A 20 14.93 16.50 10.87
C VAL A 20 13.93 16.50 9.70
N GLN A 21 14.12 17.38 8.71
CA GLN A 21 13.31 17.42 7.49
C GLN A 21 13.38 16.14 6.63
N LYS A 22 14.35 15.25 6.87
CA LYS A 22 14.47 13.96 6.17
C LYS A 22 13.77 12.81 6.89
N LEU A 23 13.33 13.04 8.13
CA LEU A 23 12.67 12.02 8.94
C LEU A 23 11.18 11.91 8.60
N PRO A 24 10.55 10.77 8.90
CA PRO A 24 9.09 10.67 8.93
C PRO A 24 8.47 11.67 9.92
N ASP A 25 7.27 12.15 9.61
CA ASP A 25 6.56 13.17 10.42
C ASP A 25 6.45 12.81 11.91
N TRP A 26 6.19 11.52 12.20
CA TRP A 26 6.08 11.05 13.58
C TRP A 26 7.40 11.19 14.36
N ALA A 27 8.53 10.91 13.70
CA ALA A 27 9.85 10.98 14.32
C ALA A 27 10.28 12.44 14.51
N ALA A 28 10.00 13.30 13.54
CA ALA A 28 10.21 14.75 13.67
C ALA A 28 9.39 15.34 14.83
N SER A 29 8.14 14.88 15.00
CA SER A 29 7.28 15.31 16.12
C SER A 29 7.82 14.86 17.48
N GLN A 30 8.26 13.60 17.61
CA GLN A 30 8.89 13.10 18.84
C GLN A 30 10.20 13.84 19.16
N TRP A 31 11.02 14.11 18.13
CA TRP A 31 12.24 14.90 18.29
C TRP A 31 11.94 16.31 18.80
N ASN A 32 10.95 17.00 18.23
CA ASN A 32 10.53 18.33 18.71
C ASN A 32 10.11 18.30 20.18
N ARG A 33 9.42 17.24 20.62
CA ARG A 33 9.07 17.06 22.03
C ARG A 33 10.31 16.92 22.91
N LYS A 34 11.28 16.11 22.49
CA LYS A 34 12.55 15.91 23.20
C LYS A 34 13.36 17.21 23.29
N VAL A 35 13.51 17.94 22.18
CA VAL A 35 14.16 19.25 22.13
C VAL A 35 13.47 20.23 23.08
N THR A 36 12.14 20.32 23.03
CA THR A 36 11.37 21.19 23.93
C THR A 36 11.59 20.86 25.40
N GLN A 37 11.75 19.57 25.74
CA GLN A 37 12.03 19.14 27.11
C GLN A 37 13.46 19.53 27.53
N VAL A 38 14.47 19.20 26.72
CA VAL A 38 15.88 19.54 27.00
C VAL A 38 16.07 21.05 27.11
N MET A 39 15.46 21.83 26.23
CA MET A 39 15.53 23.29 26.28
C MET A 39 14.85 23.88 27.52
N ARG A 40 13.88 23.19 28.14
CA ARG A 40 13.32 23.61 29.43
C ARG A 40 14.27 23.36 30.59
N ASP A 41 15.02 22.26 30.54
CA ASP A 41 15.86 21.81 31.66
C ASP A 41 17.27 22.43 31.60
N ASP A 42 17.96 22.31 30.46
CA ASP A 42 19.38 22.68 30.29
C ASP A 42 19.61 23.98 29.50
N GLN A 43 18.54 24.63 28.99
CA GLN A 43 18.55 25.86 28.17
C GLN A 43 19.39 25.82 26.88
N GLU A 44 20.05 24.70 26.57
CA GLU A 44 20.86 24.54 25.36
C GLU A 44 20.18 23.56 24.38
N PHE A 45 20.45 23.75 23.09
CA PHE A 45 19.97 22.84 22.06
C PHE A 45 20.67 21.49 22.18
N PRO A 46 19.94 20.36 22.08
CA PRO A 46 20.55 19.04 22.21
C PRO A 46 21.61 18.80 21.13
N SER A 47 22.75 18.25 21.54
CA SER A 47 23.84 17.96 20.62
C SER A 47 23.45 16.94 19.54
N PHE A 48 24.23 16.88 18.47
CA PHE A 48 24.07 15.88 17.43
C PHE A 48 24.17 14.44 17.96
N GLN A 49 24.95 14.22 19.02
CA GLN A 49 25.03 12.92 19.67
C GLN A 49 23.67 12.51 20.27
N GLU A 50 22.98 13.44 20.93
CA GLU A 50 21.62 13.21 21.45
C GLU A 50 20.63 12.95 20.32
N PHE A 51 20.76 13.65 19.20
CA PHE A 51 19.96 13.38 18.00
C PHE A 51 20.18 11.98 17.45
N VAL A 52 21.44 11.54 17.29
CA VAL A 52 21.74 10.19 16.81
C VAL A 52 21.23 9.14 17.79
N PHE A 53 21.42 9.34 19.09
CA PHE A 53 20.90 8.44 20.13
C PHE A 53 19.37 8.32 20.06
N PHE A 54 18.68 9.44 19.87
CA PHE A 54 17.24 9.46 19.62
C PHE A 54 16.86 8.65 18.38
N ILE A 55 17.51 8.86 17.23
CA ILE A 55 17.21 8.12 16.01
C ILE A 55 17.43 6.62 16.18
N VAL A 56 18.54 6.22 16.80
CA VAL A 56 18.80 4.80 17.08
C VAL A 56 17.68 4.21 17.94
N THR A 57 17.33 4.88 19.03
CA THR A 57 16.24 4.44 19.93
C THR A 57 14.91 4.32 19.19
N GLU A 58 14.53 5.31 18.39
CA GLU A 58 13.28 5.28 17.61
C GLU A 58 13.30 4.19 16.54
N THR A 59 14.44 3.91 15.91
CA THR A 59 14.55 2.79 14.97
C THR A 59 14.41 1.44 15.66
N GLU A 60 14.98 1.27 16.86
CA GLU A 60 14.83 0.04 17.64
C GLU A 60 13.38 -0.18 18.07
N ILE A 61 12.68 0.88 18.50
CA ILE A 61 11.25 0.82 18.83
C ILE A 61 10.42 0.47 17.60
N ALA A 62 10.67 1.15 16.47
CA ALA A 62 9.94 0.92 15.22
C ALA A 62 10.19 -0.47 14.63
N CYS A 63 11.37 -1.05 14.85
CA CYS A 63 11.75 -2.38 14.37
C CYS A 63 11.58 -3.48 15.44
N ASN A 64 11.05 -3.18 16.62
CA ASN A 64 10.88 -4.15 17.69
C ASN A 64 9.94 -5.30 17.25
N PRO A 65 10.36 -6.58 17.34
CA PRO A 65 9.57 -7.71 16.82
C PRO A 65 8.29 -8.00 17.62
N ILE A 66 8.13 -7.39 18.80
CA ILE A 66 7.01 -7.65 19.72
C ILE A 66 6.12 -6.41 19.83
N THR A 67 6.70 -5.24 20.06
CA THR A 67 5.96 -4.02 20.41
C THR A 67 5.84 -3.02 19.27
N SER A 68 6.54 -3.21 18.14
CA SER A 68 6.42 -2.29 17.01
C SER A 68 4.99 -2.27 16.46
N PHE A 69 4.63 -1.17 15.81
CA PHE A 69 3.36 -1.06 15.09
C PHE A 69 3.16 -2.23 14.12
N HIS A 70 4.22 -2.63 13.40
CA HIS A 70 4.17 -3.78 12.51
C HIS A 70 3.89 -5.08 13.28
N ALA A 71 4.56 -5.33 14.40
CA ALA A 71 4.34 -6.54 15.20
C ALA A 71 2.91 -6.64 15.75
N LEU A 72 2.37 -5.54 16.27
CA LEU A 72 1.02 -5.50 16.85
C LEU A 72 -0.07 -5.62 15.79
N HIS A 73 0.12 -5.02 14.61
CA HIS A 73 -0.86 -5.03 13.52
C HIS A 73 -0.59 -6.10 12.45
N SER A 74 0.44 -6.96 12.61
CA SER A 74 0.76 -8.02 11.65
C SER A 74 -0.36 -9.08 11.53
N SER A 75 -1.21 -9.22 12.55
CA SER A 75 -2.40 -10.07 12.52
C SER A 75 -3.62 -9.37 11.92
N GLU A 76 -3.64 -8.03 11.92
CA GLU A 76 -4.74 -7.20 11.39
C GLU A 76 -4.58 -6.87 9.89
N ALA A 77 -3.40 -7.10 9.31
CA ALA A 77 -3.09 -6.91 7.89
C ALA A 77 -3.76 -7.92 6.92
N ASN A 78 -4.71 -8.73 7.41
CA ASN A 78 -5.66 -9.45 6.56
C ASN A 78 -6.83 -8.59 6.06
N SER A 79 -6.90 -7.29 6.40
CA SER A 79 -7.78 -6.33 5.74
C SER A 79 -7.00 -5.21 5.06
N SER A 80 -6.84 -5.33 3.74
CA SER A 80 -6.63 -4.24 2.76
C SER A 80 -5.65 -3.10 3.10
N ARG A 81 -4.39 -3.19 2.62
CA ARG A 81 -3.66 -2.17 1.81
C ARG A 81 -2.17 -2.54 1.72
N PRO A 82 -1.58 -2.74 0.52
CA PRO A 82 -0.13 -2.87 0.39
C PRO A 82 0.52 -1.48 0.42
N LEU A 83 1.47 -1.27 1.32
CA LEU A 83 2.41 -0.15 1.29
C LEU A 83 3.28 -0.28 0.04
N LYS A 84 3.31 0.78 -0.78
CA LYS A 84 4.17 0.88 -1.97
C LYS A 84 5.62 1.02 -1.51
N GLU A 85 6.37 -0.06 -1.54
CA GLU A 85 7.83 -0.01 -1.51
C GLU A 85 8.32 0.72 -2.77
N LYS A 86 8.92 1.90 -2.61
CA LYS A 86 9.67 2.55 -3.68
C LYS A 86 10.97 1.77 -3.90
N LYS A 87 10.96 0.82 -4.83
CA LYS A 87 12.18 0.12 -5.24
C LYS A 87 13.05 1.06 -6.08
N CYS A 88 14.14 1.55 -5.50
CA CYS A 88 15.23 2.20 -6.24
C CYS A 88 15.80 1.18 -7.24
N LYS A 89 15.83 1.55 -8.52
CA LYS A 89 16.43 0.74 -9.58
C LYS A 89 17.95 0.95 -9.54
N SER A 90 18.69 0.15 -8.78
CA SER A 90 20.10 -0.08 -9.08
C SER A 90 20.21 -1.39 -9.86
N SER A 91 20.82 -1.30 -11.05
CA SER A 91 21.23 -2.46 -11.83
C SER A 91 22.59 -2.89 -11.27
N VAL A 92 22.62 -4.03 -10.60
CA VAL A 92 23.87 -4.67 -10.18
C VAL A 92 24.10 -5.86 -11.10
N TYR A 93 25.23 -5.84 -11.81
CA TYR A 93 25.67 -6.93 -12.66
C TYR A 93 25.97 -8.18 -11.80
N HIS A 94 25.55 -9.34 -12.28
CA HIS A 94 25.61 -10.62 -11.60
C HIS A 94 27.00 -11.24 -11.79
N THR A 95 27.75 -11.48 -10.70
CA THR A 95 28.94 -12.34 -10.73
C THR A 95 28.52 -13.75 -10.34
N GLN A 96 28.67 -14.70 -11.25
CA GLN A 96 28.38 -16.12 -11.02
C GLN A 96 29.54 -16.76 -10.26
N THR A 97 29.25 -17.38 -9.11
CA THR A 97 30.13 -18.37 -8.50
C THR A 97 29.38 -19.69 -8.42
N VAL A 98 29.95 -20.70 -9.09
CA VAL A 98 29.45 -22.08 -9.14
C VAL A 98 29.79 -22.76 -7.81
N THR A 99 28.80 -23.32 -7.13
CA THR A 99 29.02 -24.43 -6.20
C THR A 99 27.83 -25.38 -6.29
N GLU A 100 28.11 -26.61 -6.70
CA GLU A 100 27.23 -27.76 -6.62
C GLU A 100 27.27 -28.32 -5.19
N THR A 101 26.11 -28.70 -4.64
CA THR A 101 25.81 -30.06 -4.12
C THR A 101 24.46 -30.07 -3.38
N GLU A 102 23.50 -30.75 -4.00
CA GLU A 102 22.55 -31.74 -3.47
C GLU A 102 22.15 -31.79 -1.97
N THR A 103 20.84 -31.51 -1.78
CA THR A 103 19.78 -32.25 -1.03
C THR A 103 19.82 -32.58 0.49
N GLN A 104 18.65 -32.26 1.08
CA GLN A 104 17.93 -32.85 2.25
C GLN A 104 18.42 -32.49 3.66
N GLY A 105 17.60 -32.04 4.63
CA GLY A 105 16.16 -31.75 4.67
C GLY A 105 15.69 -31.28 6.08
N GLN A 106 14.51 -30.64 6.09
CA GLN A 106 13.53 -30.44 7.20
C GLN A 106 14.00 -29.66 8.46
N LEU A 107 13.22 -28.76 9.08
CA LEU A 107 11.79 -28.77 9.43
C LEU A 107 11.29 -27.32 9.55
N LYS A 108 10.06 -27.03 9.11
CA LYS A 108 9.05 -26.25 9.84
C LYS A 108 7.71 -26.21 9.12
N THR A 109 6.69 -26.39 9.93
CA THR A 109 5.29 -26.71 9.71
C THR A 109 4.50 -25.51 9.15
N GLY A 110 3.51 -25.77 8.29
CA GLY A 110 2.49 -24.76 7.95
C GLY A 110 1.87 -24.88 6.56
N LEU A 111 0.94 -25.82 6.41
CA LEU A 111 -0.19 -25.84 5.45
C LEU A 111 0.06 -25.31 4.02
N LYS A 112 0.24 -26.27 3.10
CA LYS A 112 0.29 -26.09 1.64
C LYS A 112 -0.93 -25.34 1.08
N PRO A 113 -0.75 -24.36 0.17
CA PRO A 113 -1.71 -24.15 -0.90
C PRO A 113 -1.55 -25.32 -1.88
N SER A 114 -2.65 -25.87 -2.38
CA SER A 114 -2.66 -26.95 -3.37
C SER A 114 -1.68 -26.63 -4.52
N GLN A 115 -0.52 -27.30 -4.50
CA GLN A 115 0.13 -27.80 -5.71
C GLN A 115 -0.88 -28.81 -6.28
N ASP A 116 -1.28 -28.77 -7.53
CA ASP A 116 -0.39 -28.91 -8.67
C ASP A 116 -1.02 -28.27 -9.91
N SER A 117 -0.35 -27.26 -10.45
CA SER A 117 -0.34 -27.05 -11.89
C SER A 117 0.57 -25.89 -12.28
N LYS A 118 1.50 -26.20 -13.19
CA LYS A 118 2.27 -25.23 -13.96
C LYS A 118 1.39 -24.50 -15.00
N HIS A 119 0.15 -24.18 -14.67
CA HIS A 119 -0.77 -23.47 -15.57
C HIS A 119 -1.31 -22.19 -14.92
N GLN A 120 -1.51 -21.17 -15.75
CA GLN A 120 -2.15 -19.93 -15.35
C GLN A 120 -3.63 -20.21 -15.03
N LEU A 121 -4.21 -19.48 -14.07
CA LEU A 121 -5.59 -19.71 -13.58
C LEU A 121 -6.67 -19.68 -14.68
N HIS A 122 -6.42 -19.01 -15.81
CA HIS A 122 -7.32 -19.04 -16.95
C HIS A 122 -7.44 -20.40 -17.63
N ARG A 123 -6.43 -21.26 -17.46
CA ARG A 123 -6.37 -22.65 -17.97
C ARG A 123 -6.64 -23.68 -16.89
N CYS A 124 -7.08 -23.27 -15.69
CA CYS A 124 -7.31 -24.18 -14.59
C CYS A 124 -8.70 -24.83 -14.66
N PRO A 125 -8.79 -26.16 -14.88
CA PRO A 125 -10.07 -26.86 -14.95
C PRO A 125 -10.81 -26.84 -13.61
N GLU A 126 -10.10 -26.96 -12.49
CA GLU A 126 -10.70 -26.87 -11.14
C GLU A 126 -11.29 -25.50 -10.88
N PHE A 127 -10.61 -24.43 -11.27
CA PHE A 127 -11.10 -23.07 -11.12
C PHE A 127 -12.28 -22.76 -12.05
N LYS A 128 -12.30 -23.36 -13.25
CA LYS A 128 -13.43 -23.30 -14.19
C LYS A 128 -14.66 -24.08 -13.68
N GLY A 129 -14.47 -25.12 -12.85
CA GLY A 129 -15.56 -25.90 -12.27
C GLY A 129 -16.31 -25.23 -11.11
N LYS A 130 -15.66 -24.30 -10.39
CA LYS A 130 -16.25 -23.59 -9.24
C LYS A 130 -17.39 -22.65 -9.61
N ALA A 131 -18.31 -22.39 -8.69
CA ALA A 131 -19.37 -21.39 -8.87
C ALA A 131 -18.78 -19.97 -8.99
N LEU A 132 -19.50 -19.03 -9.64
CA LEU A 132 -19.02 -17.67 -9.84
C LEU A 132 -18.65 -16.97 -8.52
N GLU A 133 -19.46 -17.16 -7.48
CA GLU A 133 -19.23 -16.55 -6.16
C GLU A 133 -17.98 -17.13 -5.48
N GLU A 134 -17.75 -18.44 -5.62
CA GLU A 134 -16.53 -19.08 -5.13
C GLU A 134 -15.29 -18.62 -5.92
N ARG A 135 -15.42 -18.40 -7.24
CA ARG A 135 -14.33 -17.82 -8.05
C ARG A 135 -14.00 -16.39 -7.59
N ARG A 136 -15.02 -15.56 -7.32
CA ARG A 136 -14.84 -14.20 -6.78
C ARG A 136 -14.18 -14.22 -5.41
N LYS A 137 -14.64 -15.10 -4.51
CA LYS A 137 -14.06 -15.30 -3.18
C LYS A 137 -12.59 -15.71 -3.29
N TYR A 138 -12.27 -16.67 -4.16
CA TYR A 138 -10.90 -17.13 -4.38
C TYR A 138 -10.00 -16.02 -4.93
N VAL A 139 -10.46 -15.23 -5.90
CA VAL A 139 -9.72 -14.08 -6.44
C VAL A 139 -9.47 -13.03 -5.36
N LYS A 140 -10.45 -12.78 -4.49
CA LYS A 140 -10.33 -11.85 -3.35
C LYS A 140 -9.33 -12.38 -2.31
N GLU A 141 -9.47 -13.64 -1.92
CA GLU A 141 -8.65 -14.29 -0.89
C GLU A 141 -7.18 -14.41 -1.32
N LYS A 142 -6.93 -14.83 -2.56
CA LYS A 142 -5.58 -14.94 -3.14
C LYS A 142 -5.03 -13.60 -3.66
N ARG A 143 -5.75 -12.48 -3.45
CA ARG A 143 -5.38 -11.12 -3.89
C ARG A 143 -4.95 -11.08 -5.36
N LEU A 144 -5.73 -11.74 -6.21
CA LEU A 144 -5.50 -11.81 -7.65
C LEU A 144 -6.14 -10.61 -8.34
N CYS A 145 -5.49 -10.12 -9.39
CA CYS A 145 -6.03 -9.06 -10.22
C CYS A 145 -7.32 -9.50 -10.91
N TYR A 146 -8.42 -8.76 -10.72
CA TYR A 146 -9.68 -9.03 -11.43
C TYR A 146 -9.59 -8.85 -12.95
N GLY A 147 -8.51 -8.28 -13.47
CA GLY A 147 -8.28 -8.10 -14.91
C GLY A 147 -7.48 -9.23 -15.56
N CYS A 148 -6.47 -9.78 -14.88
CA CYS A 148 -5.53 -10.76 -15.47
C CYS A 148 -5.32 -12.03 -14.62
N LEU A 149 -5.97 -12.13 -13.46
CA LEU A 149 -5.84 -13.24 -12.50
C LEU A 149 -4.41 -13.50 -12.02
N LYS A 150 -3.51 -12.50 -12.08
CA LYS A 150 -2.15 -12.55 -11.50
C LYS A 150 -2.06 -11.75 -10.21
N THR A 151 -1.13 -12.11 -9.34
CA THR A 151 -0.82 -11.37 -8.11
C THR A 151 -0.03 -10.08 -8.40
N GLY A 152 0.06 -9.20 -7.40
CA GLY A 152 0.96 -8.03 -7.42
C GLY A 152 0.37 -6.73 -7.96
N HIS A 153 -0.87 -6.73 -8.48
CA HIS A 153 -1.56 -5.51 -8.91
C HIS A 153 -3.08 -5.67 -8.90
N ASN A 154 -3.83 -4.56 -8.93
CA ASN A 154 -5.28 -4.54 -9.04
C ASN A 154 -5.71 -4.34 -10.51
N ALA A 155 -6.96 -4.65 -10.84
CA ALA A 155 -7.54 -4.41 -12.16
C ALA A 155 -7.35 -2.97 -12.64
N LYS A 156 -7.52 -1.96 -11.77
CA LYS A 156 -7.32 -0.54 -12.11
C LYS A 156 -5.95 -0.28 -12.75
N ASP A 157 -4.89 -0.82 -12.15
CA ASP A 157 -3.50 -0.65 -12.59
C ASP A 157 -3.02 -1.76 -13.55
N CYS A 158 -3.91 -2.65 -13.96
CA CYS A 158 -3.58 -3.79 -14.81
C CYS A 158 -3.37 -3.34 -16.27
N ARG A 159 -2.14 -3.48 -16.76
CA ARG A 159 -1.79 -3.24 -18.17
C ARG A 159 -2.27 -4.35 -19.11
N ASN A 160 -2.35 -5.58 -18.60
CA ASN A 160 -2.64 -6.79 -19.38
C ASN A 160 -4.00 -7.39 -19.00
N ARG A 161 -5.08 -6.58 -19.05
CA ARG A 161 -6.43 -7.09 -18.75
C ARG A 161 -6.88 -8.05 -19.86
N HIS A 162 -7.45 -9.18 -19.47
CA HIS A 162 -8.12 -10.08 -20.40
C HIS A 162 -9.43 -9.45 -20.91
N SER A 163 -9.79 -9.83 -22.12
CA SER A 163 -11.10 -9.53 -22.70
C SER A 163 -12.00 -10.75 -22.53
N CYS A 164 -13.25 -10.51 -22.15
CA CYS A 164 -14.23 -11.55 -21.98
C CYS A 164 -14.75 -11.99 -23.35
N ASP A 165 -14.76 -13.29 -23.63
CA ASP A 165 -15.25 -13.80 -24.92
C ASP A 165 -16.77 -13.65 -25.07
N LYS A 166 -17.51 -13.63 -23.95
CA LYS A 166 -18.98 -13.52 -23.93
C LYS A 166 -19.49 -12.09 -24.15
N CYS A 167 -18.93 -11.11 -23.44
CA CYS A 167 -19.42 -9.73 -23.47
C CYS A 167 -18.42 -8.69 -24.00
N LYS A 168 -17.22 -9.14 -24.43
CA LYS A 168 -16.12 -8.31 -24.96
C LYS A 168 -15.61 -7.22 -24.01
N ALA A 169 -16.05 -7.22 -22.75
CA ALA A 169 -15.60 -6.28 -21.73
C ALA A 169 -14.23 -6.68 -21.15
N ARG A 170 -13.56 -5.74 -20.49
CA ARG A 170 -12.21 -5.91 -19.93
C ARG A 170 -12.19 -6.67 -18.60
N HIS A 171 -12.54 -7.95 -18.65
CA HIS A 171 -12.37 -8.91 -17.55
C HIS A 171 -12.15 -10.33 -18.10
N PRO A 172 -11.59 -11.26 -17.30
CA PRO A 172 -11.49 -12.67 -17.67
C PRO A 172 -12.88 -13.30 -17.87
N THR A 173 -13.04 -14.14 -18.90
CA THR A 173 -14.28 -14.88 -19.19
C THR A 173 -14.76 -15.72 -17.99
N LEU A 174 -13.83 -16.19 -17.15
CA LEU A 174 -14.11 -16.95 -15.93
C LEU A 174 -14.88 -16.18 -14.84
N LEU A 175 -14.78 -14.85 -14.86
CA LEU A 175 -15.51 -13.94 -13.95
C LEU A 175 -16.71 -13.28 -14.62
N HIS A 176 -17.10 -13.74 -15.82
CA HIS A 176 -18.30 -13.24 -16.48
C HIS A 176 -19.55 -13.63 -15.68
N ASP A 177 -20.43 -12.66 -15.53
CA ASP A 177 -21.72 -12.81 -14.89
C ASP A 177 -22.81 -12.63 -15.94
N ASP A 178 -23.48 -13.71 -16.31
CA ASP A 178 -24.53 -13.71 -17.33
C ASP A 178 -25.77 -12.92 -16.84
N THR A 179 -25.91 -12.68 -15.52
CA THR A 179 -27.01 -11.89 -14.94
C THR A 179 -26.76 -10.38 -15.02
N TYR A 180 -25.52 -9.96 -15.27
CA TYR A 180 -25.15 -8.55 -15.41
C TYR A 180 -25.39 -8.07 -16.85
N THR A 181 -26.66 -8.00 -17.25
CA THR A 181 -27.03 -7.26 -18.46
C THR A 181 -26.93 -5.77 -18.15
N LYS A 182 -26.10 -5.05 -18.90
CA LYS A 182 -25.97 -3.60 -18.79
C LYS A 182 -27.32 -2.97 -19.09
N ALA A 183 -28.06 -2.54 -18.08
CA ALA A 183 -29.07 -1.51 -18.27
C ALA A 183 -28.37 -0.30 -18.90
N LYS A 184 -28.75 0.02 -20.14
CA LYS A 184 -28.33 1.25 -20.82
C LYS A 184 -28.70 2.43 -19.91
N PRO A 185 -27.79 3.40 -19.64
CA PRO A 185 -28.20 4.64 -19.02
C PRO A 185 -29.03 5.41 -20.04
N THR A 186 -30.34 5.50 -19.83
CA THR A 186 -31.21 6.41 -20.60
C THR A 186 -30.88 7.82 -20.17
N SER A 187 -30.29 8.60 -21.07
CA SER A 187 -30.15 10.04 -20.94
C SER A 187 -31.54 10.68 -20.92
N VAL A 188 -31.99 11.15 -19.76
CA VAL A 188 -33.14 12.04 -19.69
C VAL A 188 -32.60 13.46 -19.82
N SER A 189 -32.65 13.94 -21.06
CA SER A 189 -32.66 15.36 -21.40
C SER A 189 -34.03 15.91 -21.02
N ASN A 190 -34.09 16.89 -20.13
CA ASN A 190 -35.28 17.75 -19.99
C ASN A 190 -34.82 19.20 -20.07
N GLN A 191 -34.94 19.77 -21.27
CA GLN A 191 -35.11 21.20 -21.47
C GLN A 191 -36.62 21.50 -21.60
N SER A 192 -37.07 22.43 -20.75
CA SER A 192 -38.09 23.46 -20.95
C SER A 192 -39.49 23.09 -21.47
N THR A 193 -40.51 23.39 -20.66
CA THR A 193 -41.60 24.28 -21.10
C THR A 193 -42.14 25.11 -19.94
N THR A 194 -42.34 26.39 -20.24
CA THR A 194 -42.99 27.49 -19.52
C THR A 194 -44.47 27.23 -19.23
N GLU A 195 -44.98 27.78 -18.13
CA GLU A 195 -46.28 28.49 -18.12
C GLU A 195 -46.40 29.41 -16.91
N GLU A 196 -46.64 30.68 -17.20
CA GLU A 196 -46.96 31.77 -16.28
C GLU A 196 -48.39 31.61 -15.74
N THR A 197 -48.61 31.93 -14.48
CA THR A 197 -49.83 32.64 -14.05
C THR A 197 -49.50 33.56 -12.89
N ALA A 198 -49.64 34.86 -13.12
CA ALA A 198 -49.58 35.92 -12.14
C ALA A 198 -50.81 35.89 -11.22
N THR A 199 -50.70 36.45 -10.00
CA THR A 199 -51.64 37.44 -9.39
C THR A 199 -51.23 37.75 -7.93
N THR A 200 -50.62 38.94 -7.72
CA THR A 200 -50.71 39.93 -6.58
C THR A 200 -50.57 39.46 -5.11
N LEU A 201 -49.97 40.16 -4.13
CA LEU A 201 -49.87 41.60 -3.82
C LEU A 201 -48.93 41.80 -2.59
N ALA A 202 -48.14 42.90 -2.57
CA ALA A 202 -47.69 43.70 -1.39
C ALA A 202 -46.77 43.04 -0.30
N LEU A 203 -45.83 43.69 0.42
CA LEU A 203 -45.40 45.08 0.62
C LEU A 203 -44.00 45.06 1.33
N CYS A 204 -43.17 46.04 0.98
CA CYS A 204 -42.04 46.76 1.64
C CYS A 204 -41.25 46.28 2.88
N ASP A 205 -39.95 46.67 2.86
CA ASP A 205 -39.01 47.08 3.94
C ASP A 205 -38.61 46.04 5.02
N ASN A 206 -37.35 45.87 5.42
CA ASN A 206 -36.18 46.75 5.47
C ASN A 206 -34.89 45.89 5.59
#